data_AF-A0A147BHT5-F1
#
_entry.id   AF-A0A147BHT5-F1
#
_cell.length_a   1.000
_cell.length_b   1.000
_cell.length_c   1.000
_cell.angle_alpha   90.00
_cell.angle_beta   90.00
_cell.angle_gamma   90.00
#
_symmetry.space_group_name_H-M   'P 1'
#
loop_
_entity.id
_entity.type
_entity.pdbx_description
1 polymer ?
#
loop_
_entity_poly.entity_id
_entity_poly.type
_entity_poly.pdbx_seq_one_letter_code
_entity_poly.pdbx_strand_id
1 'polypeptide(L)'
;MSGGQVTSPMSTTLVLVLLAAVAAVVGFPQGGPAESCDSMLPRHVYTQPKPAHESPYTFVASASRYSFQNVDGIQVELGGAAFKGFFIAAMDPVTQKRIGTFLKVKGTHPVSCSAVTHNDAHPKSHVSLLWLPPQNVPEGDVVFMATVVQSYSRYYTGLVAAVPSTPQLQYIKKK
;
A
#
# COMPACT_ATOMS: atom_id res chain seq x y z
N MET A 1 2.20 49.95 -37.30
CA MET A 1 2.37 50.36 -35.90
C MET A 1 1.55 49.41 -35.04
N SER A 2 2.16 48.94 -33.95
CA SER A 2 1.84 47.72 -33.21
C SER A 2 0.52 47.81 -32.43
N GLY A 3 -0.32 46.77 -32.53
CA GLY A 3 -1.54 46.63 -31.73
C GLY A 3 -1.21 46.08 -30.33
N GLY A 4 -1.27 46.93 -29.32
CA GLY A 4 -1.07 46.54 -27.91
C GLY A 4 -2.30 45.85 -27.34
N GLN A 5 -2.15 44.59 -26.91
CA GLN A 5 -3.17 43.90 -26.13
C GLN A 5 -3.22 44.46 -24.70
N VAL A 6 -4.38 44.96 -24.29
CA VAL A 6 -4.66 45.41 -22.92
C VAL A 6 -5.11 44.18 -22.13
N THR A 7 -4.20 43.56 -21.36
CA THR A 7 -4.57 42.48 -20.44
C THR A 7 -5.14 43.09 -19.15
N SER A 8 -6.41 42.80 -18.84
CA SER A 8 -7.07 43.32 -17.64
C SER A 8 -6.44 42.72 -16.36
N PRO A 9 -6.17 43.54 -15.33
CA PRO A 9 -5.49 43.08 -14.12
C PRO A 9 -6.29 42.04 -13.33
N MET A 10 -7.62 42.02 -13.50
CA MET A 10 -8.51 41.06 -12.84
C MET A 10 -8.33 39.64 -13.41
N SER A 11 -8.02 39.52 -14.71
CA SER A 11 -7.82 38.23 -15.37
C SER A 11 -6.48 37.59 -15.00
N THR A 12 -5.43 38.39 -14.84
CA THR A 12 -4.11 37.88 -14.46
C THR A 12 -4.07 37.44 -13.00
N THR A 13 -4.74 38.15 -12.08
CA THR A 13 -4.84 37.73 -10.67
C THR A 13 -5.59 36.40 -10.53
N LEU A 14 -6.70 36.21 -11.23
CA LEU A 14 -7.47 34.96 -11.19
C LEU A 14 -6.65 33.76 -11.71
N VAL A 15 -5.91 33.95 -12.80
CA VAL A 15 -5.02 32.93 -13.37
C VAL A 15 -3.89 32.57 -12.40
N LEU A 16 -3.29 33.57 -11.73
CA LEU A 16 -2.24 33.33 -10.74
C LEU A 16 -2.78 32.64 -9.48
N VAL A 17 -3.98 33.00 -9.01
CA VAL A 17 -4.65 32.32 -7.88
C VAL A 17 -4.98 30.87 -8.24
N LEU A 18 -5.45 30.61 -9.46
CA LEU A 18 -5.71 29.24 -9.93
C LEU A 18 -4.41 28.43 -10.08
N LEU A 19 -3.33 29.01 -10.61
CA LEU A 19 -2.00 28.38 -10.70
C LEU A 19 -1.43 28.06 -9.30
N ALA A 20 -1.57 28.98 -8.34
CA ALA A 20 -1.14 28.79 -6.97
C ALA A 20 -1.98 27.72 -6.25
N ALA A 21 -3.30 27.69 -6.48
CA ALA A 21 -4.19 26.66 -5.93
C ALA A 21 -3.89 25.26 -6.50
N VAL A 22 -3.53 25.16 -7.79
CA VAL A 22 -3.09 23.89 -8.42
C VAL A 22 -1.75 23.43 -7.84
N ALA A 23 -0.82 24.36 -7.54
CA ALA A 23 0.44 24.03 -6.88
C ALA A 23 0.26 23.59 -5.41
N ALA A 24 -0.84 24.00 -4.76
CA ALA A 24 -1.12 23.72 -3.34
C ALA A 24 -1.87 22.40 -3.09
N VAL A 25 -2.00 21.52 -4.09
CA VAL A 25 -2.53 20.16 -3.86
C VAL A 25 -1.45 19.32 -3.17
N VAL A 26 -1.33 19.49 -1.86
CA VAL A 26 -0.45 18.70 -1.01
C VAL A 26 -1.05 17.29 -0.90
N GLY A 27 -0.62 16.38 -1.77
CA GLY A 27 -0.98 14.97 -1.65
C GLY A 27 -0.50 14.44 -0.30
N PHE A 28 -1.31 13.63 0.39
CA PHE A 28 -1.03 13.11 1.73
C PHE A 28 0.32 12.38 1.77
N PRO A 29 1.42 13.04 2.22
CA PRO A 29 2.72 12.40 2.20
C PRO A 29 2.84 11.38 3.33
N GLN A 30 1.94 11.45 4.32
CA GLN A 30 1.95 10.64 5.55
C GLN A 30 1.19 9.32 5.43
N GLY A 31 0.72 8.94 4.23
CA GLY A 31 -0.01 7.70 4.00
C GLY A 31 -1.51 7.85 3.81
N GLY A 32 -2.17 6.73 3.53
CA GLY A 32 -3.63 6.67 3.40
C GLY A 32 -4.33 6.75 4.76
N PRO A 33 -5.42 7.54 4.89
CA PRO A 33 -6.15 7.66 6.15
C PRO A 33 -7.03 6.40 6.41
N ALA A 34 -7.67 6.33 7.58
CA ALA A 34 -8.50 5.18 7.98
C ALA A 34 -9.65 4.89 7.00
N GLU A 35 -10.12 5.87 6.24
CA GLU A 35 -11.15 5.65 5.22
C GLU A 35 -10.60 4.94 3.96
N SER A 36 -9.28 4.72 3.88
CA SER A 36 -8.67 3.83 2.88
C SER A 36 -8.89 2.36 3.21
N CYS A 37 -9.33 2.04 4.42
CA CYS A 37 -9.58 0.68 4.88
C CYS A 37 -10.67 -0.04 4.07
N ASP A 38 -11.69 0.71 3.62
CA ASP A 38 -12.81 0.16 2.85
C ASP A 38 -12.45 -0.07 1.39
N SER A 39 -11.81 0.93 0.76
CA SER A 39 -11.52 0.88 -0.68
C SER A 39 -10.19 0.22 -1.03
N MET A 40 -9.20 0.29 -0.14
CA MET A 40 -7.78 0.04 -0.44
C MET A 40 -7.24 0.88 -1.61
N LEU A 41 -7.92 1.97 -1.98
CA LEU A 41 -7.54 2.82 -3.10
C LEU A 41 -6.91 4.13 -2.61
N PRO A 42 -5.90 4.65 -3.31
CA PRO A 42 -5.50 6.03 -3.09
C PRO A 42 -6.63 6.97 -3.51
N ARG A 43 -6.78 8.09 -2.78
CA ARG A 43 -7.75 9.14 -3.11
C ARG A 43 -7.16 10.12 -4.11
N HIS A 44 -6.84 9.63 -5.30
CA HIS A 44 -6.42 10.44 -6.43
C HIS A 44 -7.64 10.70 -7.33
N VAL A 45 -7.82 11.94 -7.78
CA VAL A 45 -8.92 12.30 -8.69
C VAL A 45 -8.49 12.01 -10.13
N TYR A 46 -9.45 11.57 -10.96
CA TYR A 46 -9.24 11.28 -12.39
C TYR A 46 -8.17 10.22 -12.70
N THR A 47 -8.02 9.23 -11.82
CA THR A 47 -7.11 8.11 -12.02
C THR A 47 -7.85 6.78 -11.93
N GLN A 48 -7.24 5.74 -12.48
CA GLN A 48 -7.74 4.37 -12.40
C GLN A 48 -6.60 3.42 -12.05
N PRO A 49 -6.88 2.37 -11.26
CA PRO A 49 -5.89 1.38 -10.91
C PRO A 49 -5.43 0.58 -12.13
N LYS A 50 -4.17 0.17 -12.10
CA LYS A 50 -3.63 -0.88 -12.96
C LYS A 50 -3.89 -2.25 -12.33
N PRO A 51 -4.18 -3.28 -13.14
CA PRO A 51 -4.44 -4.61 -12.62
C PRO A 51 -3.17 -5.25 -12.06
N ALA A 52 -3.32 -6.15 -11.09
CA ALA A 52 -2.20 -6.79 -10.40
C ALA A 52 -1.24 -7.56 -11.33
N HIS A 53 -1.74 -8.15 -12.42
CA HIS A 53 -0.91 -8.94 -13.35
C HIS A 53 0.07 -8.10 -14.18
N GLU A 54 -0.16 -6.78 -14.28
CA GLU A 54 0.78 -5.83 -14.92
C GLU A 54 1.81 -5.27 -13.91
N SER A 55 1.74 -5.70 -12.64
CA SER A 55 2.51 -5.09 -11.57
C SER A 55 4.00 -5.45 -11.64
N PRO A 56 4.93 -4.48 -11.51
CA PRO A 56 6.36 -4.72 -11.45
C PRO A 56 6.86 -5.06 -10.03
N TYR A 57 5.95 -5.44 -9.12
CA TYR A 57 6.25 -5.63 -7.70
C TYR A 57 6.12 -7.11 -7.30
N THR A 58 7.01 -7.53 -6.41
CA THR A 58 6.91 -8.81 -5.71
C THR A 58 6.28 -8.58 -4.35
N PHE A 59 5.30 -9.41 -3.99
CA PHE A 59 4.62 -9.32 -2.70
C PHE A 59 4.50 -10.72 -2.10
N VAL A 60 5.15 -10.90 -0.95
CA VAL A 60 5.40 -12.22 -0.37
C VAL A 60 5.15 -12.19 1.14
N ALA A 61 4.52 -13.22 1.67
CA ALA A 61 4.38 -13.46 3.10
C ALA A 61 5.10 -14.75 3.47
N SER A 62 5.72 -14.79 4.66
CA SER A 62 6.41 -15.99 5.13
C SER A 62 5.47 -17.16 5.43
N ALA A 63 4.19 -16.88 5.69
CA ALA A 63 3.14 -17.87 5.95
C ALA A 63 1.75 -17.31 5.61
N SER A 64 0.78 -18.20 5.41
CA SER A 64 -0.66 -17.88 5.28
C SER A 64 -1.50 -18.38 6.45
N ARG A 65 -0.88 -19.07 7.42
CA ARG A 65 -1.53 -19.59 8.63
C ARG A 65 -0.78 -19.12 9.86
N TYR A 66 -1.51 -18.67 10.86
CA TYR A 66 -0.98 -18.26 12.16
C TYR A 66 -1.46 -19.18 13.25
N SER A 67 -0.67 -19.29 14.32
CA SER A 67 -1.01 -20.03 15.54
C SER A 67 -0.28 -19.42 16.72
N PHE A 68 -0.88 -19.45 17.91
CA PHE A 68 -0.22 -19.02 19.16
C PHE A 68 1.00 -19.87 19.53
N GLN A 69 1.19 -21.03 18.89
CA GLN A 69 2.40 -21.82 19.03
C GLN A 69 3.59 -21.21 18.26
N ASN A 70 3.33 -20.36 17.27
CA ASN A 70 4.31 -19.67 16.43
C ASN A 70 4.12 -18.14 16.54
N VAL A 71 4.38 -17.60 17.74
CA VAL A 71 4.14 -16.18 18.12
C VAL A 71 5.06 -15.17 17.43
N ASP A 72 6.05 -15.62 16.66
CA ASP A 72 7.05 -14.76 16.01
C ASP A 72 6.46 -13.81 14.94
N GLY A 73 5.19 -13.98 14.59
CA GLY A 73 4.49 -13.19 13.59
C GLY A 73 4.78 -13.64 12.16
N ILE A 74 4.15 -12.98 11.20
CA ILE A 74 4.33 -13.24 9.77
C ILE A 74 5.08 -12.07 9.14
N GLN A 75 6.21 -12.37 8.52
CA GLN A 75 6.97 -11.40 7.73
C GLN A 75 6.27 -11.19 6.40
N VAL A 76 6.11 -9.93 6.03
CA VAL A 76 5.46 -9.51 4.79
C VAL A 76 6.39 -8.56 4.05
N GLU A 77 6.80 -8.96 2.86
CA GLU A 77 7.79 -8.27 2.03
C GLU A 77 7.13 -7.75 0.76
N LEU A 78 7.32 -6.45 0.48
CA LEU A 78 6.96 -5.82 -0.78
C LEU A 78 8.23 -5.26 -1.41
N GLY A 79 8.55 -5.71 -2.63
CA GLY A 79 9.73 -5.30 -3.37
C GLY A 79 9.47 -5.09 -4.86
N GLY A 80 10.51 -4.67 -5.61
CA GLY A 80 10.47 -4.56 -7.08
C GLY A 80 10.92 -3.19 -7.58
N ALA A 81 10.19 -2.64 -8.55
CA ALA A 81 10.42 -1.28 -9.04
C ALA A 81 10.33 -0.22 -7.91
N ALA A 82 10.78 1.01 -8.17
CA ALA A 82 10.57 2.08 -7.21
C ALA A 82 9.07 2.42 -7.05
N PHE A 83 8.63 2.62 -5.81
CA PHE A 83 7.29 3.06 -5.44
C PHE A 83 7.36 4.18 -4.40
N LYS A 84 6.34 5.05 -4.40
CA LYS A 84 6.24 6.19 -3.48
C LYS A 84 5.34 5.90 -2.28
N GLY A 85 4.44 4.92 -2.40
CA GLY A 85 3.53 4.57 -1.33
C GLY A 85 2.96 3.17 -1.49
N PHE A 86 2.37 2.68 -0.41
CA PHE A 86 1.66 1.41 -0.37
C PHE A 86 0.55 1.49 0.68
N PHE A 87 -0.43 0.61 0.55
CA PHE A 87 -1.42 0.28 1.56
C PHE A 87 -1.57 -1.24 1.59
N ILE A 88 -1.18 -1.86 2.71
CA ILE A 88 -1.17 -3.31 2.88
C ILE A 88 -2.10 -3.67 4.03
N ALA A 89 -2.97 -4.63 3.83
CA ALA A 89 -3.96 -5.03 4.83
C ALA A 89 -4.04 -6.55 4.97
N ALA A 90 -4.30 -7.00 6.20
CA ALA A 90 -4.44 -8.40 6.54
C ALA A 90 -5.92 -8.77 6.70
N MET A 91 -6.35 -9.88 6.10
CA MET A 91 -7.74 -10.32 6.10
C MET A 91 -7.88 -11.81 6.40
N ASP A 92 -8.96 -12.13 7.10
CA ASP A 92 -9.47 -13.49 7.18
C ASP A 92 -10.05 -13.88 5.80
N PRO A 93 -9.58 -14.96 5.16
CA PRO A 93 -10.00 -15.31 3.81
C PRO A 93 -11.47 -15.73 3.70
N VAL A 94 -12.09 -16.17 4.79
CA VAL A 94 -13.48 -16.67 4.80
C VAL A 94 -14.45 -15.54 5.08
N THR A 95 -14.21 -14.79 6.16
CA THR A 95 -15.11 -13.73 6.62
C THR A 95 -14.84 -12.39 5.96
N GLN A 96 -13.70 -12.24 5.27
CA GLN A 96 -13.21 -10.99 4.68
C GLN A 96 -13.01 -9.86 5.71
N LYS A 97 -13.01 -10.20 7.01
CA LYS A 97 -12.75 -9.23 8.08
C LYS A 97 -11.26 -8.91 8.13
N ARG A 98 -10.94 -7.65 8.42
CA ARG A 98 -9.59 -7.19 8.76
C ARG A 98 -9.17 -7.79 10.10
N ILE A 99 -7.99 -8.42 10.16
CA ILE A 99 -7.52 -9.13 11.35
C ILE A 99 -6.05 -8.87 11.70
N GLY A 100 -5.74 -8.94 12.99
CA GLY A 100 -4.39 -8.77 13.51
C GLY A 100 -3.87 -7.35 13.42
N THR A 101 -2.56 -7.18 13.60
CA THR A 101 -1.92 -5.86 13.73
C THR A 101 -0.55 -5.86 13.08
N PHE A 102 -0.26 -4.83 12.28
CA PHE A 102 1.11 -4.58 11.81
C PHE A 102 1.92 -3.81 12.87
N LEU A 103 3.15 -4.25 13.12
CA LEU A 103 4.07 -3.49 13.93
C LEU A 103 4.57 -2.26 13.18
N LYS A 104 4.80 -1.18 13.93
CA LYS A 104 5.37 0.04 13.37
C LYS A 104 6.84 -0.19 13.02
N VAL A 105 7.16 0.01 11.74
CA VAL A 105 8.53 -0.02 11.21
C VAL A 105 8.89 1.41 10.76
N LYS A 106 10.18 1.74 10.71
CA LYS A 106 10.63 3.04 10.18
C LYS A 106 10.12 3.21 8.74
N GLY A 107 9.54 4.36 8.43
CA GLY A 107 8.99 4.63 7.10
C GLY A 107 7.53 4.17 6.92
N THR A 108 6.90 3.65 7.98
CA THR A 108 5.54 3.10 7.93
C THR A 108 4.63 3.67 9.03
N HIS A 109 3.34 3.56 8.79
CA HIS A 109 2.28 3.98 9.69
C HIS A 109 1.20 2.88 9.73
N PRO A 110 1.14 2.08 10.82
CA PRO A 110 0.02 1.17 11.05
C PRO A 110 -1.29 1.96 11.20
N VAL A 111 -2.38 1.45 10.64
CA VAL A 111 -3.72 2.03 10.74
C VAL A 111 -4.67 1.05 11.44
N SER A 112 -5.74 1.57 12.05
CA SER A 112 -6.61 0.81 12.97
C SER A 112 -7.35 -0.38 12.35
N CYS A 113 -7.43 -0.49 11.03
CA CYS A 113 -8.15 -1.55 10.32
C CYS A 113 -7.25 -2.73 9.90
N SER A 114 -6.30 -3.12 10.76
CA SER A 114 -5.34 -4.19 10.47
C SER A 114 -4.59 -3.98 9.15
N ALA A 115 -4.17 -2.74 8.92
CA ALA A 115 -3.44 -2.35 7.73
C ALA A 115 -2.25 -1.44 8.08
N VAL A 116 -1.38 -1.20 7.10
CA VAL A 116 -0.19 -0.37 7.22
C VAL A 116 0.05 0.36 5.91
N THR A 117 0.45 1.62 6.03
CA THR A 117 0.80 2.50 4.90
C THR A 117 2.22 3.05 5.06
N HIS A 118 2.77 3.61 3.99
CA HIS A 118 3.92 4.51 4.04
C HIS A 118 3.64 5.75 4.92
N ASN A 119 4.68 6.36 5.50
CA ASN A 119 4.58 7.63 6.24
C ASN A 119 5.29 8.82 5.54
N ASP A 120 5.89 8.58 4.37
CA ASP A 120 6.57 9.56 3.53
C ASP A 120 6.53 9.10 2.05
N ALA A 121 6.53 10.06 1.13
CA ALA A 121 6.47 9.81 -0.31
C ALA A 121 7.84 9.64 -1.00
N HIS A 122 8.94 9.48 -0.25
CA HIS A 122 10.25 9.24 -0.85
C HIS A 122 10.23 7.90 -1.59
N PRO A 123 10.79 7.82 -2.81
CA PRO A 123 10.89 6.57 -3.54
C PRO A 123 11.62 5.51 -2.73
N LYS A 124 11.06 4.31 -2.69
CA LYS A 124 11.63 3.11 -2.08
C LYS A 124 11.36 1.90 -2.98
N SER A 125 12.23 0.90 -2.94
CA SER A 125 12.11 -0.33 -3.74
C SER A 125 11.78 -1.56 -2.91
N HIS A 126 11.72 -1.39 -1.58
CA HIS A 126 11.53 -2.48 -0.63
C HIS A 126 10.89 -1.98 0.67
N VAL A 127 10.01 -2.78 1.25
CA VAL A 127 9.55 -2.64 2.64
C VAL A 127 9.34 -4.03 3.25
N SER A 128 9.88 -4.18 4.46
CA SER A 128 9.72 -5.36 5.31
C SER A 128 8.80 -5.00 6.47
N LEU A 129 7.79 -5.83 6.69
CA LEU A 129 6.75 -5.63 7.68
C LEU A 129 6.62 -6.88 8.55
N LEU A 130 6.22 -6.68 9.81
CA LEU A 130 5.85 -7.76 10.70
C LEU A 130 4.39 -7.62 11.10
N TRP A 131 3.61 -8.67 10.83
CA TRP A 131 2.21 -8.77 11.23
C TRP A 131 2.06 -9.76 12.38
N LEU A 132 1.26 -9.37 13.37
CA LEU A 132 0.92 -10.19 14.53
C LEU A 132 -0.54 -10.67 14.44
N PRO A 133 -0.82 -11.93 14.79
CA PRO A 133 -2.17 -12.48 14.77
C PRO A 133 -3.09 -11.83 15.82
N PRO A 134 -4.41 -11.90 15.63
CA PRO A 134 -5.39 -11.45 16.63
C PRO A 134 -5.25 -12.26 17.94
N GLN A 135 -5.22 -11.58 19.09
CA GLN A 135 -4.96 -12.22 20.40
C GLN A 135 -6.11 -13.09 20.93
N ASN A 136 -7.30 -13.00 20.33
CA ASN A 136 -8.50 -13.72 20.76
C ASN A 136 -8.79 -14.98 19.92
N VAL A 137 -7.97 -15.28 18.91
CA VAL A 137 -8.16 -16.44 18.02
C VAL A 137 -6.87 -17.28 18.01
N PRO A 138 -6.89 -18.52 18.53
CA PRO A 138 -5.67 -19.30 18.78
C PRO A 138 -4.90 -19.68 17.51
N GLU A 139 -5.62 -19.88 16.41
CA GLU A 139 -5.05 -20.15 15.09
C GLU A 139 -6.06 -19.81 14.00
N GLY A 140 -5.55 -19.58 12.79
CA GLY A 140 -6.39 -19.25 11.65
C GLY A 140 -5.56 -18.95 10.40
N ASP A 141 -6.26 -18.70 9.31
CA ASP A 141 -5.64 -18.32 8.04
C ASP A 141 -5.69 -16.80 7.85
N VAL A 142 -4.74 -16.28 7.09
CA VAL A 142 -4.63 -14.86 6.77
C VAL A 142 -4.19 -14.69 5.32
N VAL A 143 -4.79 -13.70 4.66
CA VAL A 143 -4.40 -13.23 3.34
C VAL A 143 -3.97 -11.77 3.46
N PHE A 144 -2.83 -11.44 2.86
CA PHE A 144 -2.36 -10.07 2.76
C PHE A 144 -2.66 -9.54 1.37
N MET A 145 -3.28 -8.36 1.32
CA MET A 145 -3.55 -7.64 0.08
C MET A 145 -2.87 -6.29 0.07
N ALA A 146 -2.38 -5.87 -1.10
CA ALA A 146 -1.66 -4.62 -1.27
C ALA A 146 -2.21 -3.78 -2.43
N THR A 147 -2.14 -2.46 -2.21
CA THR A 147 -2.13 -1.45 -3.26
C THR A 147 -0.80 -0.73 -3.24
N VAL A 148 -0.15 -0.60 -4.38
CA VAL A 148 1.20 -0.01 -4.51
C VAL A 148 1.16 1.17 -5.46
N VAL A 149 1.67 2.33 -5.00
CA VAL A 149 1.64 3.60 -5.73
C VAL A 149 3.01 3.89 -6.32
N GLN A 150 3.14 3.84 -7.63
CA GLN A 150 4.35 4.21 -8.36
C GLN A 150 4.43 5.73 -8.54
N SER A 151 3.32 6.34 -8.93
CA SER A 151 3.15 7.80 -9.07
C SER A 151 1.67 8.17 -8.89
N TYR A 152 1.35 9.46 -8.90
CA TYR A 152 -0.02 9.97 -8.71
C TYR A 152 -1.07 9.24 -9.58
N SER A 153 -0.76 9.01 -10.85
CA SER A 153 -1.68 8.38 -11.81
C SER A 153 -1.39 6.90 -12.09
N ARG A 154 -0.37 6.31 -11.46
CA ARG A 154 0.01 4.91 -11.69
C ARG A 154 0.15 4.17 -10.36
N TYR A 155 -0.81 3.31 -10.11
CA TYR A 155 -0.86 2.45 -8.93
C TYR A 155 -1.50 1.11 -9.29
N TYR A 156 -1.12 0.06 -8.57
CA TYR A 156 -1.55 -1.31 -8.82
C TYR A 156 -2.31 -1.80 -7.60
N THR A 157 -3.47 -2.42 -7.82
CA THR A 157 -4.37 -2.86 -6.74
C THR A 157 -4.62 -4.35 -6.81
N GLY A 158 -4.99 -4.94 -5.68
CA GLY A 158 -5.38 -6.34 -5.63
C GLY A 158 -4.18 -7.29 -5.73
N LEU A 159 -2.98 -6.83 -5.38
CA LEU A 159 -1.84 -7.73 -5.21
C LEU A 159 -2.12 -8.60 -3.98
N VAL A 160 -2.00 -9.91 -4.13
CA VAL A 160 -2.13 -10.88 -3.03
C VAL A 160 -0.75 -11.44 -2.72
N ALA A 161 -0.36 -11.48 -1.45
CA ALA A 161 0.94 -11.99 -1.08
C ALA A 161 1.05 -13.49 -1.41
N ALA A 162 2.09 -13.87 -2.14
CA ALA A 162 2.43 -15.27 -2.31
C ALA A 162 3.07 -15.83 -1.03
N VAL A 163 2.84 -17.10 -0.72
CA VAL A 163 3.58 -17.81 0.34
C VAL A 163 4.53 -18.79 -0.34
N PRO A 164 5.85 -18.60 -0.24
CA PRO A 164 6.81 -19.52 -0.83
C PRO A 164 6.64 -20.88 -0.17
N SER A 165 6.45 -21.93 -0.98
CA SER A 165 6.53 -23.29 -0.45
C SER A 165 7.95 -23.52 0.04
N THR A 166 8.14 -23.82 1.33
CA THR A 166 9.45 -24.18 1.87
C THR A 166 10.03 -25.34 1.07
N PRO A 167 11.25 -25.25 0.50
CA PRO A 167 11.92 -26.40 -0.07
C PRO A 167 12.50 -27.27 1.06
N GLN A 168 11.65 -27.94 1.82
CA GLN A 168 12.02 -28.93 2.85
C GLN A 168 10.97 -30.05 2.88
N LEU A 169 11.01 -30.94 1.86
CA LEU A 169 10.55 -32.35 1.92
C LEU A 169 10.56 -33.08 0.55
N GLN A 170 10.99 -32.46 -0.54
CA GLN A 170 11.24 -33.20 -1.80
C GLN A 170 12.63 -33.87 -1.86
N TYR A 171 13.56 -33.53 -0.96
CA TYR A 171 14.90 -34.14 -0.91
C TYR A 171 14.95 -35.43 -0.07
N ILE A 172 14.00 -35.66 0.84
CA ILE A 172 14.00 -36.82 1.74
C ILE A 172 13.28 -38.04 1.10
N LYS A 173 12.51 -37.86 0.02
CA LYS A 173 11.87 -38.97 -0.72
C LYS A 173 12.75 -39.61 -1.81
N LYS A 174 14.06 -39.34 -1.83
CA LYS A 174 15.03 -40.08 -2.66
C LYS A 174 16.02 -40.85 -1.79
N LYS A 175 15.55 -41.89 -1.12
CA LYS A 175 16.31 -43.14 -0.93
C LYS A 175 15.38 -44.27 -0.52
#